data_AF-A0A351YAQ2-F1
#
_entry.id   AF-A0A351YAQ2-F1
#
_cell.length_a   1.000
_cell.length_b   1.000
_cell.length_c   1.000
_cell.angle_alpha   90.00
_cell.angle_beta   90.00
_cell.angle_gamma   90.00
#
_symmetry.space_group_name_H-M   'P 1'
#
loop_
_entity.id
_entity.type
_entity.pdbx_description
1 polymer ?
#
loop_
_entity_poly.entity_id
_entity_poly.type
_entity_poly.pdbx_seq_one_letter_code
_entity_poly.pdbx_strand_id
1 'polypeptide(L)'
;SYCFDSYSPLVHQRRARLVGGYMRLQNNKSYGCCAANGGYGLGLVSAFSFLKKDGGYVLNLYNSFHAKDFVKGKKISFSLIANLYKKGSTKLRIDGNNERFELLLRVPNWSTIKLKINGEPLKMEPAQDGYIHIDRIWGKDVMSISLSLSLSRLELEGKVAYKRGPIVLAFDKRFGNLYPLPSQGEKWKLVDNSFFQNNETIEFANGLKLCDYASAAKNMDDKDAFLAVWMDEKSSKE
;
A
#
# COMPACT_ATOMS: atom_id res chain seq x y z
N SER A 1 2.26 -25.16 2.33
CA SER A 1 3.35 -24.67 3.18
C SER A 1 2.84 -23.48 3.97
N TYR A 2 3.14 -23.39 5.26
CA TYR A 2 2.76 -22.24 6.07
C TYR A 2 3.71 -21.08 5.73
N CYS A 3 3.17 -19.96 5.22
CA CYS A 3 3.97 -18.78 4.84
C CYS A 3 4.51 -17.97 6.03
N PHE A 4 4.10 -18.31 7.25
CA PHE A 4 4.45 -17.60 8.47
C PHE A 4 4.69 -18.60 9.61
N ASP A 5 5.90 -18.60 10.14
CA ASP A 5 6.23 -19.22 11.43
C ASP A 5 6.60 -18.09 12.40
N SER A 6 5.92 -18.03 13.55
CA SER A 6 6.09 -16.95 14.53
C SER A 6 7.32 -17.23 15.38
N TYR A 7 8.20 -16.23 15.52
CA TYR A 7 9.46 -16.32 16.28
C TYR A 7 9.31 -16.13 17.81
N SER A 8 8.10 -16.10 18.34
CA SER A 8 7.85 -15.81 19.76
C SER A 8 7.83 -17.09 20.61
N PRO A 9 8.74 -17.28 21.58
CA PRO A 9 8.61 -18.38 22.54
C PRO A 9 7.60 -18.01 23.63
N LEU A 10 6.63 -18.90 23.86
CA LEU A 10 5.69 -18.83 24.99
C LEU A 10 6.28 -19.40 26.31
N VAL A 11 7.58 -19.69 26.36
CA VAL A 11 8.28 -20.27 27.53
C VAL A 11 9.70 -19.75 27.71
N HIS A 12 10.17 -19.80 28.96
CA HIS A 12 11.45 -19.25 29.42
C HIS A 12 12.66 -20.08 28.92
N GLN A 13 13.63 -19.39 28.30
CA GLN A 13 15.05 -19.78 28.11
C GLN A 13 15.48 -20.94 27.18
N ARG A 14 15.32 -20.79 25.85
CA ARG A 14 16.34 -21.32 24.90
C ARG A 14 16.29 -20.70 23.51
N ARG A 15 15.10 -20.39 23.00
CA ARG A 15 14.89 -19.90 21.64
C ARG A 15 15.11 -18.39 21.46
N ALA A 16 14.89 -17.59 22.51
CA ALA A 16 15.03 -16.13 22.45
C ALA A 16 16.46 -15.62 22.18
N ARG A 17 17.50 -16.35 22.62
CA ARG A 17 18.91 -16.00 22.35
C ARG A 17 19.41 -16.45 20.97
N LEU A 18 18.76 -17.45 20.37
CA LEU A 18 19.16 -18.00 19.07
C LEU A 18 18.32 -17.46 17.90
N VAL A 19 17.11 -16.95 18.17
CA VAL A 19 16.14 -16.59 17.10
C VAL A 19 15.44 -15.24 17.35
N GLY A 20 15.77 -14.56 18.46
CA GLY A 20 15.31 -13.19 18.73
C GLY A 20 16.02 -12.17 17.86
N GLY A 21 15.32 -11.11 17.45
CA GLY A 21 15.73 -10.12 16.44
C GLY A 21 17.00 -9.30 16.69
N TYR A 22 17.87 -9.72 17.62
CA TYR A 22 19.20 -9.19 17.85
C TYR A 22 20.21 -10.33 18.04
N MET A 23 20.56 -10.99 16.94
CA MET A 23 21.64 -11.98 16.89
C MET A 23 22.96 -11.24 16.66
N ARG A 24 23.92 -11.35 17.58
CA ARG A 24 25.27 -10.80 17.35
C ARG A 24 26.06 -11.76 16.46
N LEU A 25 26.44 -11.29 15.27
CA LEU A 25 27.38 -11.90 14.36
C LEU A 25 28.83 -11.60 14.78
N GLN A 26 29.79 -12.24 14.11
CA GLN A 26 31.22 -11.92 14.25
C GLN A 26 31.48 -10.43 13.99
N ASN A 27 32.55 -9.89 14.58
CA ASN A 27 32.94 -8.48 14.49
C ASN A 27 31.90 -7.49 15.03
N ASN A 28 31.15 -7.88 16.06
CA ASN A 28 30.19 -7.02 16.77
C ASN A 28 29.04 -6.48 15.90
N LYS A 29 28.77 -7.13 14.74
CA LYS A 29 27.62 -6.82 13.89
C LYS A 29 26.38 -7.50 14.45
N SER A 30 25.20 -6.91 14.29
CA SER A 30 23.93 -7.55 14.67
C SER A 30 23.09 -7.88 13.43
N TYR A 31 22.42 -9.03 13.46
CA TYR A 31 21.45 -9.47 12.46
C TYR A 31 20.12 -9.77 13.16
N GLY A 32 19.01 -9.35 12.56
CA GLY A 32 17.70 -9.39 13.21
C GLY A 32 16.61 -9.94 12.31
N CYS A 33 15.49 -10.36 12.91
CA CYS A 33 14.32 -10.86 12.18
C CYS A 33 13.77 -9.83 11.18
N CYS A 34 13.94 -8.53 11.44
CA CYS A 34 13.59 -7.47 10.48
C CYS A 34 14.43 -7.55 9.20
N ALA A 35 15.74 -7.78 9.32
CA ALA A 35 16.64 -7.92 8.17
C ALA A 35 16.39 -9.23 7.41
N ALA A 36 16.07 -10.31 8.12
CA ALA A 36 15.77 -11.61 7.52
C ALA A 36 14.40 -11.64 6.82
N ASN A 37 13.34 -11.18 7.50
CA ASN A 37 11.96 -11.26 7.00
C ASN A 37 11.60 -10.11 6.06
N GLY A 38 12.23 -8.94 6.19
CA GLY A 38 11.95 -7.78 5.34
C GLY A 38 12.16 -8.10 3.85
N GLY A 39 13.25 -8.81 3.52
CA GLY A 39 13.51 -9.28 2.15
C GLY A 39 12.49 -10.32 1.67
N TYR A 40 12.05 -11.21 2.56
CA TYR A 40 11.05 -12.23 2.23
C TYR A 40 9.69 -11.61 1.85
N GLY A 41 9.22 -10.66 2.66
CA GLY A 41 7.96 -9.94 2.39
C GLY A 41 7.98 -9.24 1.04
N LEU A 42 9.08 -8.54 0.72
CA LEU A 42 9.27 -7.89 -0.58
C LEU A 42 9.29 -8.88 -1.75
N GLY A 43 9.97 -10.02 -1.58
CA GLY A 43 10.02 -11.08 -2.59
C GLY A 43 8.65 -11.70 -2.89
N LEU A 44 7.74 -11.71 -1.92
CA LEU A 44 6.39 -12.24 -2.09
C LEU A 44 5.40 -11.26 -2.74
N VAL A 45 5.68 -9.95 -2.77
CA VAL A 45 4.75 -8.93 -3.31
C VAL A 45 4.24 -9.32 -4.69
N SER A 46 5.14 -9.71 -5.59
CA SER A 46 4.77 -10.15 -6.94
C SER A 46 3.84 -11.35 -6.95
N ALA A 47 4.05 -12.30 -6.02
CA ALA A 47 3.29 -13.54 -5.93
C ALA A 47 1.85 -13.31 -5.47
N PHE A 48 1.56 -12.30 -4.62
CA PHE A 48 0.19 -12.02 -4.20
C PHE A 48 -0.47 -10.84 -4.94
N SER A 49 0.28 -10.05 -5.71
CA SER A 49 -0.26 -8.95 -6.52
C SER A 49 -1.26 -9.42 -7.58
N PHE A 50 -0.90 -10.45 -8.33
CA PHE A 50 -1.69 -11.01 -9.42
C PHE A 50 -1.63 -12.54 -9.38
N LEU A 51 -2.76 -13.18 -9.07
CA LEU A 51 -2.85 -14.62 -8.85
C LEU A 51 -3.60 -15.30 -9.98
N LYS A 52 -3.18 -16.53 -10.30
CA LYS A 52 -3.99 -17.47 -11.07
C LYS A 52 -4.94 -18.20 -10.12
N LYS A 53 -6.18 -18.39 -10.54
CA LYS A 53 -7.17 -19.25 -9.88
C LYS A 53 -7.80 -20.19 -10.90
N ASP A 54 -8.64 -21.10 -10.43
CA ASP A 54 -9.46 -21.87 -11.35
C ASP A 54 -10.38 -20.96 -12.18
N GLY A 55 -10.41 -21.19 -13.49
CA GLY A 55 -11.16 -20.39 -14.45
C GLY A 55 -10.75 -18.93 -14.63
N GLY A 56 -9.62 -18.45 -14.06
CA GLY A 56 -9.25 -17.03 -14.22
C GLY A 56 -8.12 -16.50 -13.35
N TYR A 57 -8.21 -15.21 -13.04
CA TYR A 57 -7.16 -14.44 -12.36
C TYR A 57 -7.71 -13.49 -11.31
N VAL A 58 -6.87 -13.12 -10.33
CA VAL A 58 -7.20 -12.17 -9.26
C VAL A 58 -6.15 -11.07 -9.21
N LEU A 59 -6.57 -9.82 -9.30
CA LEU A 59 -5.73 -8.64 -9.12
C LEU A 59 -5.95 -8.03 -7.73
N ASN A 60 -5.00 -8.28 -6.83
CA ASN A 60 -5.05 -7.81 -5.44
C ASN A 60 -4.35 -6.46 -5.27
N LEU A 61 -3.17 -6.30 -5.86
CA LEU A 61 -2.40 -5.08 -5.77
C LEU A 61 -2.26 -4.45 -7.15
N TYR A 62 -2.47 -3.14 -7.19
CA TYR A 62 -2.38 -2.37 -8.42
C TYR A 62 -0.97 -1.79 -8.59
N ASN A 63 0.05 -2.65 -8.51
CA ASN A 63 1.46 -2.34 -8.79
C ASN A 63 1.84 -2.76 -10.21
N SER A 64 2.92 -2.20 -10.76
CA SER A 64 3.35 -2.55 -12.10
C SER A 64 3.71 -4.04 -12.19
N PHE A 65 3.18 -4.73 -13.20
CA PHE A 65 3.52 -6.13 -13.45
C PHE A 65 3.35 -6.48 -14.93
N HIS A 66 4.01 -7.57 -15.32
CA HIS A 66 3.73 -8.27 -16.56
C HIS A 66 3.58 -9.75 -16.27
N ALA A 67 2.50 -10.36 -16.77
CA ALA A 67 2.23 -11.78 -16.60
C ALA A 67 1.89 -12.42 -17.95
N LYS A 68 2.24 -13.70 -18.10
CA LYS A 68 1.92 -14.53 -19.26
C LYS A 68 1.41 -15.87 -18.75
N ASP A 69 0.46 -16.44 -19.47
CA ASP A 69 -0.11 -17.75 -19.15
C ASP A 69 -0.70 -18.38 -20.42
N PHE A 70 -1.28 -19.58 -20.30
CA PHE A 70 -2.01 -20.26 -21.34
C PHE A 70 -3.42 -20.62 -20.88
N VAL A 71 -4.42 -20.28 -21.71
CA VAL A 71 -5.82 -20.70 -21.54
C VAL A 71 -6.18 -21.53 -22.76
N LYS A 72 -6.58 -22.80 -22.56
CA LYS A 72 -6.88 -23.76 -23.64
C LYS A 72 -5.80 -23.84 -24.72
N GLY A 73 -4.53 -23.84 -24.31
CA GLY A 73 -3.38 -23.89 -25.23
C GLY A 73 -3.06 -22.58 -25.95
N LYS A 74 -3.86 -21.53 -25.79
CA LYS A 74 -3.60 -20.19 -26.33
C LYS A 74 -2.86 -19.33 -25.32
N LYS A 75 -1.76 -18.72 -25.78
CA LYS A 75 -0.98 -17.78 -24.97
C LYS A 75 -1.79 -16.51 -24.72
N ILE A 76 -1.81 -16.07 -23.47
CA ILE A 76 -2.41 -14.81 -23.05
C ILE A 76 -1.41 -13.97 -22.25
N SER A 77 -1.65 -12.67 -22.13
CA SER A 77 -0.78 -11.79 -21.35
C SER A 77 -1.51 -10.61 -20.70
N PHE A 78 -0.93 -10.16 -19.59
CA PHE A 78 -1.39 -9.02 -18.81
C PHE A 78 -0.24 -8.04 -18.63
N SER A 79 -0.52 -6.75 -18.73
CA SER A 79 0.46 -5.71 -18.46
C SER A 79 -0.22 -4.54 -17.76
N LEU A 80 0.23 -4.25 -16.55
CA LEU A 80 -0.20 -3.09 -15.80
C LEU A 80 1.02 -2.22 -15.52
N ILE A 81 0.93 -0.93 -15.84
CA ILE A 81 1.93 0.06 -15.46
C ILE A 81 1.27 0.97 -14.43
N ALA A 82 1.66 0.80 -13.17
CA ALA A 82 1.01 1.43 -12.05
C ALA A 82 1.62 2.80 -11.72
N ASN A 83 0.74 3.78 -11.61
CA ASN A 83 0.90 4.94 -10.74
C ASN A 83 -0.38 5.16 -9.92
N LEU A 84 -1.18 4.11 -9.72
CA LEU A 84 -2.55 4.20 -9.20
C LEU A 84 -2.60 4.88 -7.83
N TYR A 85 -1.72 4.48 -6.91
CA TYR A 85 -1.69 5.07 -5.57
C TYR A 85 -1.17 6.52 -5.54
N LYS A 86 -0.59 7.02 -6.64
CA LYS A 86 -0.15 8.42 -6.78
C LYS A 86 -1.16 9.26 -7.57
N LYS A 87 -1.68 8.76 -8.71
CA LYS A 87 -2.55 9.48 -9.66
C LYS A 87 -4.03 9.10 -9.61
N GLY A 88 -4.42 8.08 -8.85
CA GLY A 88 -5.80 7.61 -8.76
C GLY A 88 -6.33 6.89 -10.01
N SER A 89 -5.50 6.65 -11.03
CA SER A 89 -5.88 5.79 -12.17
C SER A 89 -4.71 4.95 -12.71
N THR A 90 -5.03 3.83 -13.37
CA THR A 90 -4.07 2.98 -14.11
C THR A 90 -4.78 2.27 -15.27
N LYS A 91 -4.00 1.64 -16.15
CA LYS A 91 -4.50 0.85 -17.29
C LYS A 91 -3.90 -0.56 -17.24
N LEU A 92 -4.78 -1.56 -17.19
CA LEU A 92 -4.46 -2.96 -17.41
C LEU A 92 -4.68 -3.28 -18.89
N ARG A 93 -3.62 -3.68 -19.58
CA ARG A 93 -3.70 -4.23 -20.94
C ARG A 93 -3.79 -5.74 -20.85
N ILE A 94 -4.72 -6.31 -21.62
CA ILE A 94 -5.03 -7.73 -21.66
C ILE A 94 -4.93 -8.16 -23.11
N ASP A 95 -4.15 -9.19 -23.38
CA ASP A 95 -4.23 -9.97 -24.62
C ASP A 95 -4.73 -11.36 -24.24
N GLY A 96 -6.05 -11.55 -24.31
CA GLY A 96 -6.73 -12.78 -23.92
C GLY A 96 -6.91 -13.78 -25.06
N ASN A 97 -6.47 -13.46 -26.28
CA ASN A 97 -6.58 -14.30 -27.46
C ASN A 97 -8.00 -14.86 -27.72
N ASN A 98 -9.01 -14.04 -27.43
CA ASN A 98 -10.45 -14.36 -27.51
C ASN A 98 -10.86 -15.57 -26.66
N GLU A 99 -10.14 -15.84 -25.57
CA GLU A 99 -10.53 -16.84 -24.58
C GLU A 99 -11.43 -16.25 -23.49
N ARG A 100 -12.31 -17.09 -22.96
CA ARG A 100 -13.14 -16.76 -21.80
C ARG A 100 -12.41 -17.08 -20.51
N PHE A 101 -12.32 -16.11 -19.62
CA PHE A 101 -11.85 -16.30 -18.25
C PHE A 101 -12.36 -15.17 -17.36
N GLU A 102 -12.39 -15.45 -16.05
CA GLU A 102 -12.80 -14.49 -15.04
C GLU A 102 -11.60 -13.65 -14.57
N LEU A 103 -11.83 -12.35 -14.37
CA LEU A 103 -10.89 -11.46 -13.72
C LEU A 103 -11.54 -10.85 -12.48
N LEU A 104 -10.99 -11.16 -11.30
CA LEU A 104 -11.39 -10.57 -10.03
C LEU A 104 -10.53 -9.33 -9.75
N LEU A 105 -11.18 -8.22 -9.40
CA LEU A 105 -10.51 -6.98 -9.02
C LEU A 105 -10.83 -6.65 -7.56
N ARG A 106 -9.80 -6.58 -6.70
CA ARG A 106 -10.01 -6.22 -5.30
C ARG A 106 -10.45 -4.77 -5.16
N VAL A 107 -11.59 -4.51 -4.55
CA VAL A 107 -12.05 -3.15 -4.22
C VAL A 107 -11.54 -2.78 -2.82
N PRO A 108 -10.60 -1.83 -2.70
CA PRO A 108 -10.10 -1.46 -1.39
C PRO A 108 -11.16 -0.69 -0.60
N ASN A 109 -11.36 -1.04 0.68
CA ASN A 109 -12.36 -0.41 1.55
C ASN A 109 -12.21 1.12 1.71
N TRP A 110 -11.01 1.67 1.49
CA TRP A 110 -10.73 3.10 1.55
C TRP A 110 -11.11 3.84 0.26
N SER A 111 -11.61 3.16 -0.77
CA SER A 111 -11.88 3.74 -2.09
C SER A 111 -13.22 3.30 -2.66
N THR A 112 -13.75 4.13 -3.56
CA THR A 112 -14.64 3.66 -4.63
C THR A 112 -13.83 3.32 -5.87
N ILE A 113 -14.28 2.35 -6.66
CA ILE A 113 -13.63 1.93 -7.91
C ILE A 113 -14.48 2.34 -9.10
N LYS A 114 -13.84 2.85 -10.16
CA LYS A 114 -14.46 3.11 -11.46
C LYS A 114 -13.72 2.34 -12.54
N LEU A 115 -14.47 1.61 -13.36
CA LEU A 115 -13.93 0.75 -14.40
C LEU A 115 -14.40 1.21 -15.78
N LYS A 116 -13.51 1.08 -16.76
CA LYS A 116 -13.84 1.16 -18.18
C LYS A 116 -13.13 0.04 -18.93
N ILE A 117 -13.80 -0.61 -19.89
CA ILE A 117 -13.17 -1.55 -20.81
C ILE A 117 -13.29 -0.96 -22.21
N ASN A 118 -12.16 -0.78 -22.90
CA ASN A 118 -12.09 -0.19 -24.24
C ASN A 118 -12.77 1.18 -24.36
N GLY A 119 -12.73 1.97 -23.29
CA GLY A 119 -13.34 3.30 -23.23
C GLY A 119 -14.76 3.30 -22.65
N GLU A 120 -15.46 2.17 -22.70
CA GLU A 120 -16.84 2.05 -22.24
C GLU A 120 -16.92 1.84 -20.72
N PRO A 121 -17.75 2.61 -19.98
CA PRO A 121 -17.96 2.42 -18.55
C PRO A 121 -18.49 1.03 -18.21
N LEU A 122 -17.83 0.36 -17.27
CA LEU A 122 -18.30 -0.88 -16.68
C LEU A 122 -18.87 -0.59 -15.29
N LYS A 123 -20.20 -0.65 -15.17
CA LYS A 123 -20.91 -0.47 -13.90
C LYS A 123 -21.11 -1.83 -13.24
N MET A 124 -20.31 -2.13 -12.23
CA MET A 124 -20.41 -3.35 -11.42
C MET A 124 -20.09 -3.00 -9.97
N GLU A 125 -20.85 -3.58 -9.05
CA GLU A 125 -20.61 -3.47 -7.62
C GLU A 125 -19.74 -4.65 -7.13
N PRO A 126 -18.91 -4.45 -6.09
CA PRO A 126 -18.19 -5.55 -5.48
C PRO A 126 -19.15 -6.59 -4.88
N ALA A 127 -18.80 -7.87 -5.01
CA ALA A 127 -19.43 -8.95 -4.27
C ALA A 127 -19.09 -8.88 -2.78
N GLN A 128 -19.73 -9.74 -1.97
CA GLN A 128 -19.55 -9.76 -0.51
C GLN A 128 -18.10 -10.05 -0.08
N ASP A 129 -17.30 -10.68 -0.93
CA ASP A 129 -15.89 -10.95 -0.70
C ASP A 129 -14.97 -9.73 -0.97
N GLY A 130 -15.53 -8.61 -1.43
CA GLY A 130 -14.81 -7.38 -1.74
C GLY A 130 -14.19 -7.33 -3.13
N TYR A 131 -14.58 -8.22 -4.04
CA TYR A 131 -14.07 -8.26 -5.42
C TYR A 131 -15.16 -7.92 -6.45
N ILE A 132 -14.76 -7.26 -7.54
CA ILE A 132 -15.58 -7.20 -8.76
C ILE A 132 -15.20 -8.39 -9.63
N HIS A 133 -16.18 -9.21 -9.97
CA HIS A 133 -16.04 -10.41 -10.79
C HIS A 133 -16.37 -10.10 -12.25
N ILE A 134 -15.40 -10.22 -13.15
CA ILE A 134 -15.58 -9.93 -14.58
C ILE A 134 -15.32 -11.21 -15.38
N ASP A 135 -16.38 -11.99 -15.63
CA ASP A 135 -16.34 -13.15 -16.52
C ASP A 135 -16.77 -12.76 -17.94
N ARG A 136 -15.83 -12.80 -18.88
CA ARG A 136 -16.08 -12.50 -20.29
C ARG A 136 -15.04 -13.15 -21.20
N ILE A 137 -15.29 -13.01 -22.51
CA ILE A 137 -14.28 -13.26 -23.54
C ILE A 137 -13.37 -12.05 -23.61
N TRP A 138 -12.06 -12.30 -23.52
CA TRP A 138 -11.01 -11.27 -23.54
C TRP A 138 -10.24 -11.33 -24.86
N GLY A 139 -10.23 -10.23 -25.59
CA GLY A 139 -9.45 -10.04 -26.80
C GLY A 139 -8.19 -9.23 -26.50
N LYS A 140 -7.90 -8.25 -27.36
CA LYS A 140 -6.95 -7.16 -27.05
C LYS A 140 -7.69 -6.04 -26.36
N ASP A 141 -7.87 -6.16 -25.05
CA ASP A 141 -8.66 -5.24 -24.25
C ASP A 141 -7.78 -4.30 -23.41
N VAL A 142 -8.28 -3.08 -23.19
CA VAL A 142 -7.68 -2.11 -22.28
C VAL A 142 -8.69 -1.76 -21.21
N MET A 143 -8.40 -2.20 -19.98
CA MET A 143 -9.18 -1.85 -18.81
C MET A 143 -8.57 -0.65 -18.10
N SER A 144 -9.31 0.45 -18.00
CA SER A 144 -8.96 1.59 -17.15
C SER A 144 -9.56 1.39 -15.77
N ILE A 145 -8.73 1.53 -14.74
CA ILE A 145 -9.10 1.35 -13.33
C ILE A 145 -8.80 2.66 -12.62
N SER A 146 -9.80 3.23 -11.95
CA SER A 146 -9.63 4.43 -11.14
C SER A 146 -10.07 4.20 -9.69
N LEU A 147 -9.26 4.68 -8.76
CA LEU A 147 -9.52 4.66 -7.32
C LEU A 147 -9.53 6.09 -6.79
N SER A 148 -10.47 6.38 -5.89
CA SER A 148 -10.50 7.65 -5.15
C SER A 148 -9.46 7.62 -4.03
N LEU A 149 -8.54 8.58 -4.03
CA LEU A 149 -7.50 8.73 -3.02
C LEU A 149 -7.83 9.93 -2.11
N SER A 150 -8.92 9.82 -1.37
CA SER A 150 -9.34 10.85 -0.42
C SER A 150 -8.44 10.86 0.81
N LEU A 151 -8.30 12.05 1.40
CA LEU A 151 -7.72 12.22 2.71
C LEU A 151 -8.80 11.96 3.78
N SER A 152 -8.49 11.14 4.77
CA SER A 152 -9.36 10.87 5.91
C SER A 152 -8.64 11.23 7.20
N ARG A 153 -9.31 11.99 8.06
CA ARG A 153 -8.97 12.16 9.48
C ARG A 153 -9.53 10.97 10.26
N LEU A 154 -8.70 10.38 11.11
CA LEU A 154 -9.06 9.33 12.05
C LEU A 154 -8.92 9.89 13.46
N GLU A 155 -9.87 9.58 14.32
CA GLU A 155 -9.89 10.03 15.71
C GLU A 155 -10.01 8.84 16.64
N LEU A 156 -9.17 8.81 17.67
CA LEU A 156 -9.18 7.78 18.69
C LEU A 156 -8.64 8.35 19.99
N GLU A 157 -9.46 8.36 21.05
CA GLU A 157 -9.03 8.73 22.41
C GLU A 157 -8.27 10.07 22.50
N GLY A 158 -8.80 11.11 21.85
CA GLY A 158 -8.19 12.45 21.82
C GLY A 158 -6.94 12.54 20.95
N LYS A 159 -6.67 11.56 20.09
CA LYS A 159 -5.60 11.56 19.10
C LYS A 159 -6.16 11.55 17.68
N VAL A 160 -5.36 12.08 16.77
CA VAL A 160 -5.70 12.27 15.36
C VAL A 160 -4.62 11.64 14.49
N ALA A 161 -5.04 10.90 13.47
CA ALA A 161 -4.17 10.43 12.39
C ALA A 161 -4.78 10.77 11.03
N TYR A 162 -3.94 10.85 9.99
CA TYR A 162 -4.40 11.08 8.63
C TYR A 162 -3.97 9.95 7.71
N LYS A 163 -4.83 9.61 6.75
CA LYS A 163 -4.54 8.64 5.70
C LYS A 163 -5.03 9.15 4.35
N ARG A 164 -4.25 8.92 3.30
CA ARG A 164 -4.61 9.23 1.91
C ARG A 164 -4.70 7.93 1.12
N GLY A 165 -5.93 7.46 0.89
CA GLY A 165 -6.16 6.09 0.41
C GLY A 165 -5.46 5.05 1.31
N PRO A 166 -4.52 4.22 0.80
CA PRO A 166 -3.81 3.24 1.62
C PRO A 166 -2.61 3.81 2.39
N ILE A 167 -2.23 5.07 2.15
CA ILE A 167 -1.01 5.66 2.71
C ILE A 167 -1.33 6.30 4.05
N VAL A 168 -0.75 5.75 5.12
CA VAL A 168 -0.75 6.39 6.44
C VAL A 168 0.26 7.52 6.42
N LEU A 169 -0.16 8.68 6.91
CA LEU A 169 0.66 9.88 6.97
C LEU A 169 1.21 10.08 8.37
N ALA A 170 2.40 10.66 8.44
CA ALA A 170 3.09 10.97 9.68
C ALA A 170 3.62 12.40 9.65
N PHE A 171 3.57 13.03 10.82
CA PHE A 171 4.37 14.21 11.09
C PHE A 171 5.83 13.81 11.23
N ASP A 172 6.71 14.63 10.68
CA ASP A 172 8.15 14.55 10.84
C ASP A 172 8.64 15.89 11.36
N LYS A 173 9.45 15.88 12.43
CA LYS A 173 9.90 17.10 13.10
C LYS A 173 10.61 18.09 12.17
N ARG A 174 11.23 17.61 11.09
CA ARG A 174 11.89 18.45 10.08
C ARG A 174 10.93 19.38 9.33
N PHE A 175 9.62 19.13 9.40
CA PHE A 175 8.59 20.03 8.87
C PHE A 175 8.25 21.22 9.78
N GLY A 176 8.75 21.25 11.02
CA GLY A 176 8.59 22.38 11.93
C GLY A 176 7.50 22.18 12.98
N ASN A 177 6.45 22.99 12.93
CA ASN A 177 5.39 23.01 13.94
C ASN A 177 4.25 22.06 13.58
N LEU A 178 3.79 21.29 14.57
CA LEU A 178 2.71 20.30 14.40
C LEU A 178 1.32 20.90 14.51
N TYR A 179 1.16 21.96 15.30
CA TYR A 179 -0.14 22.52 15.65
C TYR A 179 -0.41 23.85 14.93
N PRO A 180 -1.69 24.18 14.66
CA PRO A 180 -2.90 23.38 14.94
C PRO A 180 -3.09 22.21 13.97
N LEU A 181 -3.76 21.14 14.42
CA LEU A 181 -4.10 20.00 13.55
C LEU A 181 -5.29 20.34 12.63
N PRO A 182 -5.21 20.04 11.32
CA PRO A 182 -6.27 20.27 10.35
C PRO A 182 -7.58 19.54 10.65
N SER A 183 -8.70 20.22 10.46
CA SER A 183 -10.03 19.60 10.57
C SER A 183 -10.33 18.66 9.39
N GLN A 184 -11.30 17.76 9.56
CA GLN A 184 -11.81 16.96 8.45
C GLN A 184 -12.34 17.89 7.34
N GLY A 185 -11.92 17.64 6.10
CA GLY A 185 -12.32 18.44 4.93
C GLY A 185 -11.46 19.67 4.66
N GLU A 186 -10.45 19.96 5.48
CA GLU A 186 -9.49 21.02 5.17
C GLU A 186 -8.80 20.77 3.82
N LYS A 187 -8.57 21.85 3.07
CA LYS A 187 -7.90 21.77 1.76
C LYS A 187 -6.46 21.33 1.94
N TRP A 188 -6.02 20.46 1.05
CA TRP A 188 -4.66 19.95 1.01
C TRP A 188 -4.20 19.81 -0.44
N LYS A 189 -2.88 19.71 -0.63
CA LYS A 189 -2.25 19.42 -1.92
C LYS A 189 -1.05 18.51 -1.73
N LEU A 190 -0.72 17.74 -2.76
CA LEU A 190 0.58 17.05 -2.82
C LEU A 190 1.66 18.08 -3.13
N VAL A 191 2.78 18.00 -2.43
CA VAL A 191 3.96 18.86 -2.63
C VAL A 191 5.22 18.02 -2.70
N ASP A 192 6.23 18.55 -3.38
CA ASP A 192 7.57 17.98 -3.34
C ASP A 192 8.22 18.24 -1.97
N ASN A 193 9.02 17.28 -1.52
CA ASN A 193 9.73 17.37 -0.25
C ASN A 193 11.20 17.75 -0.49
N SER A 194 11.60 18.91 0.03
CA SER A 194 13.00 19.36 0.00
C SER A 194 13.82 18.96 1.23
N PHE A 195 13.17 18.46 2.29
CA PHE A 195 13.85 18.13 3.55
C PHE A 195 14.47 16.73 3.52
N PHE A 196 13.84 15.78 2.84
CA PHE A 196 14.29 14.40 2.75
C PHE A 196 13.60 13.63 1.63
N GLN A 197 14.21 12.51 1.22
CA GLN A 197 13.62 11.62 0.23
C GLN A 197 12.40 10.88 0.81
N ASN A 198 11.28 10.95 0.11
CA ASN A 198 10.05 10.25 0.45
C ASN A 198 9.20 9.95 -0.79
N ASN A 199 8.06 9.27 -0.60
CA ASN A 199 7.14 8.95 -1.69
C ASN A 199 6.10 10.05 -1.91
N GLU A 200 5.59 10.62 -0.82
CA GLU A 200 4.62 11.71 -0.85
C GLU A 200 4.66 12.59 0.39
N THR A 201 4.47 13.89 0.16
CA THR A 201 4.16 14.88 1.20
C THR A 201 2.84 15.55 0.84
N ILE A 202 1.98 15.70 1.83
CA ILE A 202 0.82 16.58 1.74
C ILE A 202 1.10 17.87 2.51
N GLU A 203 0.58 18.98 1.99
CA GLU A 203 0.55 20.28 2.67
C GLU A 203 -0.90 20.72 2.81
N PHE A 204 -1.32 21.01 4.04
CA PHE A 204 -2.64 21.57 4.35
C PHE A 204 -2.66 23.08 4.14
N ALA A 205 -3.87 23.65 4.06
CA ALA A 205 -4.06 25.09 3.90
C ALA A 205 -3.44 25.91 5.04
N ASN A 206 -3.43 25.38 6.26
CA ASN A 206 -2.76 25.99 7.42
C ASN A 206 -1.21 25.88 7.39
N GLY A 207 -0.62 25.26 6.37
CA GLY A 207 0.81 25.07 6.20
C GLY A 207 1.40 23.82 6.87
N LEU A 208 0.60 23.04 7.60
CA LEU A 208 1.06 21.76 8.17
C LEU A 208 1.44 20.80 7.05
N LYS A 209 2.57 20.12 7.20
CA LYS A 209 3.04 19.08 6.28
C LYS A 209 3.07 17.72 6.97
N LEU A 210 2.57 16.71 6.26
CA LEU A 210 2.69 15.30 6.64
C LEU A 210 3.27 14.51 5.47
N CYS A 211 4.07 13.49 5.75
CA CYS A 211 4.65 12.62 4.73
C CYS A 211 4.18 11.17 4.89
N ASP A 212 4.45 10.32 3.90
CA ASP A 212 4.24 8.87 4.07
C ASP A 212 5.03 8.34 5.27
N TYR A 213 4.34 7.63 6.17
CA TYR A 213 4.93 7.07 7.38
C TYR A 213 6.19 6.24 7.09
N ALA A 214 6.20 5.50 5.98
CA ALA A 214 7.33 4.68 5.56
C ALA A 214 8.62 5.48 5.25
N SER A 215 8.56 6.81 5.16
CA SER A 215 9.69 7.70 4.89
C SER A 215 10.00 8.68 6.02
N ALA A 216 9.13 8.78 7.03
CA ALA A 216 9.35 9.63 8.19
C ALA A 216 10.56 9.16 9.02
N ALA A 217 11.28 10.12 9.61
CA ALA A 217 12.38 9.97 10.57
C ALA A 217 13.41 8.86 10.26
N LYS A 218 13.78 8.70 8.99
CA LYS A 218 14.85 7.75 8.57
C LYS A 218 16.26 8.10 9.08
N ASN A 219 16.41 9.15 9.88
CA ASN A 219 17.62 9.56 10.61
C ASN A 219 17.59 9.03 12.06
N MET A 220 17.52 7.72 12.24
CA MET A 220 17.33 7.06 13.55
C MET A 220 18.41 7.37 14.60
N ASP A 221 19.61 7.80 14.16
CA ASP A 221 20.72 8.15 15.06
C ASP A 221 20.63 9.59 15.59
N ASP A 222 19.73 10.40 15.03
CA ASP A 222 19.50 11.77 15.46
C ASP A 222 18.51 11.77 16.63
N LYS A 223 19.00 12.16 17.81
CA LYS A 223 18.20 12.25 19.05
C LYS A 223 17.03 13.23 18.94
N ASP A 224 17.08 14.16 17.99
CA ASP A 224 16.05 15.16 17.74
C ASP A 224 15.08 14.71 16.62
N ALA A 225 15.30 13.52 16.04
CA ALA A 225 14.38 12.89 15.11
C ALA A 225 13.11 12.47 15.85
N PHE A 226 12.01 13.15 15.55
CA PHE A 226 10.69 12.85 16.09
C PHE A 226 9.69 12.67 14.96
N LEU A 227 8.86 11.64 15.09
CA LEU A 227 7.72 11.37 14.22
C LEU A 227 6.46 11.11 15.05
N ALA A 228 5.31 11.43 14.49
CA ALA A 228 4.01 11.03 15.07
C ALA A 228 3.02 10.67 13.97
N VAL A 229 2.34 9.53 14.11
CA VAL A 229 1.17 9.16 13.30
C VAL A 229 -0.11 9.56 14.01
N TRP A 230 -0.23 9.14 15.28
CA TRP A 230 -1.29 9.58 16.18
C TRP A 230 -0.79 10.79 16.95
N MET A 231 -1.31 11.96 16.61
CA MET A 231 -0.97 13.25 17.21
C MET A 231 -2.05 13.62 18.21
N ASP A 232 -1.70 14.11 19.38
CA ASP A 232 -2.70 14.58 20.34
C ASP A 232 -3.53 15.70 19.72
N GLU A 233 -4.85 15.67 19.88
CA GLU A 233 -5.75 16.64 19.25
C GLU A 233 -5.51 18.07 19.77
N LYS A 234 -5.13 18.17 21.03
CA LYS A 234 -4.72 19.42 21.69
C LYS A 234 -3.23 19.34 22.01
N SER A 235 -2.52 20.44 21.78
CA SER A 235 -1.17 20.59 22.30
C SER A 235 -1.21 20.44 23.82
N SER A 236 -0.33 19.62 24.40
CA SER A 236 -0.15 19.43 25.84
C SER A 236 0.48 20.67 26.53
N LYS A 237 0.15 21.87 26.06
CA LYS A 237 0.47 23.15 26.68
C LYS A 237 -0.83 23.80 27.14
N GLU A 238 -1.28 23.36 28.31
CA GLU A 238 -1.88 24.21 29.35
C GLU A 238 -1.03 24.02 30.61
#